data_AF-A0A699TBM4-F1
#
_entry.id   AF-A0A699TBM4-F1
#
_cell.length_a   1.000
_cell.length_b   1.000
_cell.length_c   1.000
_cell.angle_alpha   90.00
_cell.angle_beta   90.00
_cell.angle_gamma   90.00
#
_symmetry.space_group_name_H-M   'P 1'
#
loop_
_entity.id
_entity.type
_entity.pdbx_description
1 polymer ?
#
loop_
_entity_poly.entity_id
_entity_poly.type
_entity_poly.pdbx_seq_one_letter_code
_entity_poly.pdbx_strand_id
1 'polypeptide(L)'
;MMKSSPICLLSKASKNKSWLWHRRLNHLNFDTINDLARKDLVRGLPRLKFENDHLCSTCQLGKSKKHTHKPKAENTNLEVLNTLHMDLCGLMRVQTINGKKYILVIVDDYSRFTWVKLLTSKYETPEVVIKFIT
;
A
#
# COMPACT_ATOMS: atom_id res chain seq x y z
N MET A 1 21.21 12.05 49.43
CA MET A 1 19.77 11.68 49.43
C MET A 1 19.28 11.67 48.00
N MET A 2 18.94 10.50 47.44
CA MET A 2 18.35 10.43 46.11
C MET A 2 16.92 10.97 46.20
N LYS A 3 16.64 12.11 45.54
CA LYS A 3 15.28 12.61 45.38
C LYS A 3 14.54 11.62 44.49
N SER A 4 13.67 10.80 45.05
CA SER A 4 12.70 10.03 44.28
C SER A 4 11.76 11.03 43.60
N SER A 5 11.72 11.01 42.27
CA SER A 5 10.72 11.76 41.51
C SER A 5 9.32 11.30 41.94
N PRO A 6 8.36 12.21 42.16
CA PRO A 6 7.00 11.80 42.51
C PRO A 6 6.42 10.94 41.39
N ILE A 7 5.99 9.72 41.74
CA ILE A 7 5.27 8.83 40.84
C ILE A 7 3.90 9.47 40.59
N CYS A 8 3.76 10.19 39.48
CA CYS A 8 2.49 10.76 39.09
C CYS A 8 1.60 9.66 38.48
N LEU A 9 0.70 9.11 39.30
CA LEU A 9 -0.36 8.23 38.80
C LEU A 9 -1.34 9.08 37.99
N LEU A 10 -1.33 8.92 36.67
CA LEU A 10 -2.33 9.54 35.80
C LEU A 10 -3.69 8.89 36.05
N SER A 11 -4.72 9.70 36.29
CA SER A 11 -6.09 9.20 36.36
C SER A 11 -6.56 8.74 34.99
N LYS A 12 -7.43 7.73 34.97
CA LYS A 12 -7.97 7.14 33.75
C LYS A 12 -9.01 8.07 33.12
N ALA A 13 -8.92 8.30 31.82
CA ALA A 13 -9.93 9.02 31.06
C ALA A 13 -11.23 8.21 30.98
N SER A 14 -12.37 8.91 30.98
CA SER A 14 -13.64 8.26 30.66
C SER A 14 -13.64 7.73 29.22
N LYS A 15 -14.42 6.68 28.95
CA LYS A 15 -14.54 6.09 27.61
C LYS A 15 -14.82 7.16 26.54
N ASN A 16 -15.80 8.03 26.79
CA ASN A 16 -16.17 9.11 25.88
C ASN A 16 -14.99 10.08 25.61
N LYS A 17 -14.19 10.41 26.63
CA LYS A 17 -13.01 11.28 26.46
C LYS A 17 -11.92 10.59 25.63
N SER A 18 -11.64 9.31 25.88
CA SER A 18 -10.67 8.53 25.10
C SER A 18 -11.03 8.51 23.62
N TRP A 19 -12.28 8.17 23.31
CA TRP A 19 -12.75 8.11 21.92
C TRP A 19 -12.84 9.47 21.24
N LEU A 20 -13.17 10.54 21.98
CA LEU A 20 -13.17 11.90 21.46
C LEU A 20 -11.77 12.31 21.01
N TRP A 21 -10.75 12.10 21.84
CA TRP A 21 -9.36 12.45 21.50
C TRP A 21 -8.78 11.58 20.41
N HIS A 22 -9.12 10.29 20.38
CA HIS A 22 -8.81 9.41 19.26
C HIS A 22 -9.31 9.97 17.92
N ARG A 23 -10.57 10.44 17.85
CA ARG A 23 -11.12 11.06 16.62
C ARG A 23 -10.51 12.42 16.30
N ARG A 24 -10.33 13.30 17.30
CA ARG A 24 -9.73 14.64 17.11
C ARG A 24 -8.29 14.57 16.59
N LEU A 25 -7.54 13.57 17.00
CA LEU A 25 -6.15 13.36 16.58
C LEU A 25 -6.06 12.41 15.37
N ASN A 26 -7.04 12.45 14.47
CA ASN A 26 -7.03 11.69 13.22
C ASN A 26 -6.79 10.18 13.42
N HIS A 27 -7.49 9.58 14.39
CA HIS A 27 -7.46 8.14 14.63
C HIS A 27 -6.06 7.59 15.02
N LEU A 28 -5.27 8.38 15.75
CA LEU A 28 -4.01 7.94 16.35
C LEU A 28 -4.22 6.75 17.31
N ASN A 29 -3.17 5.91 17.42
CA ASN A 29 -3.15 4.84 18.42
C ASN A 29 -3.22 5.42 19.83
N PHE A 30 -3.95 4.77 20.73
CA PHE A 30 -4.10 5.19 22.13
C PHE A 30 -2.75 5.25 22.86
N ASP A 31 -1.79 4.37 22.55
CA ASP A 31 -0.44 4.44 23.12
C ASP A 31 0.27 5.74 22.71
N THR A 32 0.13 6.14 21.44
CA THR A 32 0.67 7.40 20.94
C THR A 32 -0.01 8.59 21.63
N ILE A 33 -1.33 8.55 21.81
CA ILE A 33 -2.06 9.60 22.53
C ILE A 33 -1.58 9.69 23.99
N ASN A 34 -1.35 8.56 24.65
CA ASN A 34 -0.81 8.49 26.00
C ASN A 34 0.62 9.04 26.07
N ASP A 35 1.46 8.76 25.08
CA ASP A 35 2.80 9.34 24.98
C ASP A 35 2.78 10.85 24.81
N LEU A 36 1.89 11.36 23.95
CA LEU A 36 1.68 12.79 23.75
C LEU A 36 1.22 13.47 25.05
N ALA A 37 0.28 12.86 25.77
CA ALA A 37 -0.23 13.37 27.04
C ALA A 37 0.84 13.37 28.14
N ARG A 38 1.62 12.28 28.24
CA ARG A 38 2.69 12.13 29.24
C ARG A 38 3.85 13.10 29.01
N LYS A 39 4.22 13.33 27.76
CA LYS A 39 5.30 14.24 27.36
C LYS A 39 4.85 15.70 27.18
N ASP A 40 3.57 15.99 27.42
CA ASP A 40 2.98 17.32 27.30
C ASP A 40 3.17 17.98 25.93
N LEU A 41 3.11 17.18 24.86
CA LEU A 41 3.45 17.63 23.49
C LEU A 41 2.29 18.30 22.74
N VAL A 42 1.07 18.25 23.28
CA VAL A 42 -0.14 18.76 22.64
C VAL A 42 -0.88 19.68 23.60
N ARG A 43 -0.98 20.96 23.25
CA ARG A 43 -1.74 21.94 24.03
C ARG A 43 -3.22 21.52 24.10
N GLY A 44 -3.77 21.47 25.31
CA GLY A 44 -5.18 21.15 25.55
C GLY A 44 -5.50 19.65 25.61
N LEU A 45 -4.54 18.76 25.37
CA LEU A 45 -4.69 17.33 25.63
C LEU A 45 -4.60 17.07 27.14
N PRO A 46 -5.64 16.53 27.80
CA PRO A 46 -5.58 16.25 29.22
C PRO A 46 -4.50 15.21 29.55
N ARG A 47 -3.76 15.43 30.64
CA ARG A 47 -2.84 14.44 31.22
C ARG A 47 -3.64 13.34 31.91
N LEU A 48 -4.24 12.46 31.10
CA LEU A 48 -5.02 11.30 31.53
C LEU A 48 -4.49 10.06 30.82
N LYS A 49 -4.75 8.89 31.41
CA LYS A 49 -4.54 7.62 30.72
C LYS A 49 -5.74 7.30 29.84
N PHE A 50 -5.56 7.35 28.54
CA PHE A 50 -6.54 6.95 27.53
C PHE A 50 -6.45 5.46 27.28
N GLU A 51 -7.60 4.81 27.16
CA GLU A 51 -7.67 3.36 26.98
C GLU A 51 -8.58 3.00 25.81
N ASN A 52 -8.17 1.96 25.11
CA ASN A 52 -8.94 1.35 24.04
C ASN A 52 -9.80 0.22 24.61
N ASP A 53 -11.12 0.36 24.58
CA ASP A 53 -12.04 -0.67 25.09
C ASP A 53 -12.70 -1.51 23.99
N HIS A 54 -12.58 -1.12 22.71
CA HIS A 54 -13.12 -1.87 21.57
C HIS A 54 -12.43 -1.48 20.24
N LEU A 55 -12.65 -2.24 19.18
CA LEU A 55 -12.08 -1.92 17.88
C LEU A 55 -12.79 -0.72 17.23
N CYS A 56 -12.01 0.20 16.68
CA CYS A 56 -12.52 1.27 15.83
C CYS A 56 -12.69 0.76 14.40
N SER A 57 -13.94 0.65 13.92
CA SER A 57 -14.25 0.15 12.58
C SER A 57 -13.59 0.97 11.47
N THR A 58 -13.54 2.30 11.60
CA THR A 58 -12.89 3.18 10.61
C THR A 58 -11.38 2.98 10.57
N CYS A 59 -10.73 2.80 11.73
CA CYS A 59 -9.30 2.47 11.77
C CYS A 59 -9.03 1.10 11.17
N GLN A 60 -9.87 0.12 11.47
CA GLN A 60 -9.70 -1.24 10.98
C GLN A 60 -9.75 -1.29 9.46
N LEU A 61 -10.72 -0.60 8.85
CA LEU A 61 -10.82 -0.50 7.40
C LEU A 61 -9.66 0.32 6.81
N GLY A 62 -9.38 1.49 7.37
CA GLY A 62 -8.37 2.42 6.85
C GLY A 62 -6.92 1.95 7.05
N LYS A 63 -6.64 1.09 8.04
CA LYS A 63 -5.33 0.51 8.30
C LYS A 63 -5.24 -0.97 7.90
N SER A 64 -6.29 -1.51 7.28
CA SER A 64 -6.27 -2.87 6.76
C SER A 64 -5.15 -3.00 5.72
N LYS A 65 -4.42 -4.11 5.79
CA LYS A 65 -3.42 -4.47 4.77
C LYS A 65 -3.99 -5.62 3.96
N LYS A 66 -3.81 -5.57 2.64
CA LYS A 66 -4.12 -6.73 1.79
C LYS A 66 -3.29 -7.92 2.28
N HIS A 67 -3.89 -9.10 2.33
CA HIS A 67 -3.16 -10.33 2.62
C HIS A 67 -2.00 -10.50 1.64
N THR A 68 -0.85 -10.91 2.15
CA THR A 68 0.32 -11.20 1.33
C THR A 68 0.04 -12.41 0.44
N HIS A 69 0.33 -12.28 -0.85
CA HIS A 69 0.31 -13.41 -1.76
C HIS A 69 1.54 -14.29 -1.47
N LYS A 70 1.36 -15.62 -1.39
CA LYS A 70 2.49 -16.53 -1.21
C LYS A 70 3.42 -16.42 -2.43
N PRO A 71 4.74 -16.27 -2.25
CA PRO A 71 5.66 -16.27 -3.38
C PRO A 71 5.60 -17.61 -4.10
N LYS A 72 5.61 -17.58 -5.43
CA LYS A 72 5.73 -18.79 -6.25
C LYS A 72 7.21 -19.14 -6.35
N ALA A 73 7.64 -20.23 -5.71
CA ALA A 73 9.05 -20.61 -5.61
C ALA A 73 9.62 -21.15 -6.94
N GLU A 74 8.80 -21.85 -7.72
CA GLU A 74 9.20 -22.47 -8.97
C GLU A 74 8.19 -22.17 -10.07
N ASN A 75 8.70 -22.07 -11.31
CA ASN A 75 7.79 -21.98 -12.44
C ASN A 75 7.15 -23.35 -12.69
N THR A 76 5.83 -23.38 -12.81
CA THR A 76 5.08 -24.60 -13.12
C THR A 76 5.00 -24.86 -14.62
N ASN A 77 5.33 -23.87 -15.45
CA ASN A 77 5.39 -24.03 -16.89
C ASN A 77 6.68 -24.74 -17.27
N LEU A 78 6.57 -25.84 -18.02
CA LEU A 78 7.71 -26.68 -18.42
C LEU A 78 8.05 -26.56 -19.91
N GLU A 79 7.25 -25.83 -20.68
CA GLU A 79 7.36 -25.74 -22.13
C GLU A 79 7.41 -24.27 -22.60
N VAL A 80 8.21 -24.03 -23.64
CA VAL A 80 8.31 -22.75 -24.33
C VAL A 80 6.98 -22.41 -24.98
N LEU A 81 6.53 -21.15 -24.86
CA LEU A 81 5.24 -20.64 -25.37
C LEU A 81 3.99 -21.22 -24.69
N ASN A 82 4.11 -21.94 -23.56
CA ASN A 82 2.94 -22.44 -22.83
C ASN A 82 2.14 -21.32 -22.13
N THR A 83 2.80 -20.26 -21.68
CA THR A 83 2.15 -19.10 -21.07
C THR A 83 2.88 -17.83 -21.47
N LEU A 84 2.13 -16.88 -22.03
CA LEU A 84 2.63 -15.56 -22.39
C LEU A 84 2.04 -14.51 -21.46
N HIS A 85 2.90 -13.69 -20.87
CA HIS A 85 2.48 -12.48 -20.16
C HIS A 85 2.60 -11.30 -21.13
N MET A 86 1.49 -10.64 -21.42
CA MET A 86 1.45 -9.49 -22.32
C MET A 86 1.02 -8.25 -21.56
N ASP A 87 1.75 -7.15 -21.75
CA ASP A 87 1.37 -5.85 -21.19
C ASP A 87 1.53 -4.74 -22.23
N LEU A 88 0.59 -3.78 -22.19
CA LEU A 88 0.59 -2.62 -23.06
C LEU A 88 0.93 -1.37 -22.25
N CYS A 89 2.19 -0.97 -22.34
CA CYS A 89 2.67 0.26 -21.74
C CYS A 89 2.43 1.43 -22.68
N GLY A 90 1.80 2.51 -22.21
CA GLY A 90 1.13 3.44 -23.12
C GLY A 90 1.06 4.90 -22.73
N LEU A 91 0.94 5.71 -23.79
CA LEU A 91 1.11 7.16 -23.86
C LEU A 91 2.45 7.63 -23.29
N MET A 92 3.53 7.15 -23.92
CA MET A 92 4.87 7.64 -23.65
C MET A 92 4.93 9.15 -23.92
N ARG A 93 5.54 9.89 -22.99
CA ARG A 93 5.73 11.34 -23.12
C ARG A 93 6.53 11.70 -24.37
N VAL A 94 7.53 10.89 -24.70
CA VAL A 94 8.39 11.06 -25.87
C VAL A 94 8.01 10.01 -26.90
N GLN A 95 7.73 10.47 -28.11
CA GLN A 95 7.46 9.60 -29.24
C GLN A 95 8.78 9.14 -29.85
N THR A 96 8.78 7.96 -30.45
CA THR A 96 9.90 7.58 -31.32
C THR A 96 9.94 8.45 -32.57
N ILE A 97 11.04 8.38 -33.33
CA ILE A 97 11.19 9.08 -34.62
C ILE A 97 10.02 8.79 -35.57
N ASN A 98 9.46 7.57 -35.49
CA ASN A 98 8.33 7.13 -36.32
C ASN A 98 6.96 7.33 -35.65
N GLY A 99 6.86 8.20 -34.62
CA GLY A 99 5.60 8.54 -33.98
C GLY A 99 4.99 7.46 -33.07
N LYS A 100 5.75 6.40 -32.73
CA LYS A 100 5.26 5.35 -31.83
C LYS A 100 5.29 5.85 -30.39
N LYS A 101 4.20 5.62 -29.64
CA LYS A 101 4.00 6.12 -28.26
C LYS A 101 3.44 5.07 -27.30
N TYR A 102 3.32 3.84 -27.76
CA TYR A 102 2.93 2.67 -26.99
C TYR A 102 3.95 1.55 -27.22
N ILE A 103 4.11 0.70 -26.22
CA ILE A 103 5.02 -0.43 -26.19
C ILE A 103 4.20 -1.63 -25.74
N LEU A 104 4.01 -2.60 -26.64
CA LEU A 104 3.50 -3.92 -26.29
C LEU A 104 4.69 -4.81 -25.95
N VAL A 105 4.70 -5.33 -24.73
CA VAL A 105 5.70 -6.29 -24.24
C VAL A 105 5.02 -7.64 -24.14
N ILE A 106 5.62 -8.65 -24.77
CA ILE A 106 5.17 -10.05 -24.71
C ILE A 106 6.33 -10.84 -24.12
N VAL A 107 6.09 -11.52 -23.00
CA VAL A 107 7.10 -12.31 -22.30
C VAL A 107 6.66 -13.76 -22.25
N ASP A 108 7.50 -14.66 -22.75
CA ASP A 108 7.32 -16.09 -22.52
C ASP A 108 7.69 -16.43 -21.09
N ASP A 109 6.77 -17.08 -20.37
CA ASP A 109 6.95 -17.35 -18.95
C ASP A 109 8.03 -18.41 -18.68
N TYR A 110 8.23 -19.36 -19.59
CA TYR A 110 9.24 -20.40 -19.42
C TYR A 110 10.65 -19.91 -19.77
N SER A 111 10.87 -19.53 -21.03
CA SER A 111 12.19 -19.12 -21.55
C SER A 111 12.62 -17.72 -21.10
N ARG A 112 11.67 -16.92 -20.59
CA ARG A 112 11.85 -15.47 -20.32
C ARG A 112 12.18 -14.65 -21.57
N PHE A 113 12.02 -15.22 -22.77
CA PHE A 113 12.19 -14.49 -24.01
C PHE A 113 11.13 -13.38 -24.10
N THR A 114 11.57 -12.19 -24.49
CA THR A 114 10.72 -10.99 -24.53
C THR A 114 10.69 -10.41 -25.93
N TRP A 115 9.49 -10.27 -26.49
CA TRP A 115 9.25 -9.51 -27.71
C TRP A 115 8.70 -8.13 -27.36
N VAL A 116 9.21 -7.11 -28.05
CA VAL A 116 8.77 -5.72 -27.90
C VAL A 116 8.25 -5.22 -29.23
N LYS A 117 7.03 -4.67 -29.25
CA LYS A 117 6.39 -4.06 -30.42
C LYS A 117 6.02 -2.62 -30.11
N LEU A 118 6.45 -1.70 -30.98
CA LEU A 118 6.17 -0.27 -30.84
C LEU A 118 4.92 0.10 -31.65
N LEU A 119 3.93 0.73 -31.00
CA LEU A 119 2.63 1.04 -31.60
C LEU A 119 2.37 2.56 -31.59
N THR A 120 1.67 3.04 -32.62
CA THR A 120 1.24 4.46 -32.71
C THR A 120 0.00 4.67 -31.85
N SER A 121 -0.88 3.66 -31.86
CA SER A 121 -2.15 3.65 -31.14
C SER A 121 -2.38 2.31 -30.45
N LYS A 122 -3.12 2.33 -29.32
CA LYS A 122 -3.56 1.11 -28.64
C LYS A 122 -4.41 0.20 -29.52
N TYR A 123 -5.08 0.75 -30.54
CA TYR A 123 -5.93 0.00 -31.47
C TYR A 123 -5.14 -0.93 -32.41
N GLU A 124 -3.81 -0.74 -32.54
CA GLU A 124 -2.94 -1.66 -33.29
C GLU A 124 -2.70 -2.99 -32.55
N THR A 125 -2.96 -3.02 -31.23
CA THR A 125 -2.62 -4.17 -30.36
C THR A 125 -3.26 -5.49 -30.82
N PRO A 126 -4.58 -5.56 -31.12
CA PRO A 126 -5.20 -6.82 -31.51
C PRO A 126 -4.58 -7.42 -32.77
N GLU A 127 -4.31 -6.60 -33.79
CA GLU A 127 -3.69 -7.06 -35.03
C GLU A 127 -2.28 -7.59 -34.80
N VAL A 128 -1.48 -6.91 -33.98
CA VAL A 128 -0.12 -7.33 -33.63
C VAL A 128 -0.12 -8.62 -32.82
N VAL A 129 -1.08 -8.80 -31.90
CA VAL A 129 -1.20 -10.04 -31.12
C VAL A 129 -1.67 -11.20 -32.00
N ILE A 130 -2.66 -11.00 -32.88
CA ILE A 130 -3.11 -12.03 -33.83
C ILE A 130 -1.93 -12.49 -34.68
N LYS A 131 -1.20 -11.56 -35.31
CA LYS A 131 -0.03 -11.86 -36.13
C LYS A 131 1.13 -12.50 -35.35
N PHE A 132 1.17 -12.34 -34.03
CA PHE A 132 2.18 -12.97 -33.20
C PHE A 132 1.85 -14.45 -32.93
N ILE A 133 0.57 -14.79 -32.78
CA ILE A 133 0.12 -16.14 -32.42
C ILE A 133 -0.25 -17.01 -33.64
N THR A 134 -0.54 -16.41 -34.80
CA THR A 134 -0.83 -17.08 -36.08
C THR A 134 0.35 -16.96 -37.05
#